data_AF-E8QXH7-F1
#
_entry.id   AF-E8QXH7-F1
#
_cell.length_a   1.000
_cell.length_b   1.000
_cell.length_c   1.000
_cell.angle_alpha   90.00
_cell.angle_beta   90.00
_cell.angle_gamma   90.00
#
_symmetry.space_group_name_H-M   'P 1'
#
loop_
_entity.id
_entity.type
_entity.pdbx_description
1 polymer ?
#
loop_
_entity_poly.entity_id
_entity_poly.type
_entity_poly.pdbx_seq_one_letter_code
_entity_poly.pdbx_strand_id
1 'polypeptide(L)' 'MMAEDREHSPTGGLNPNALSVADAARLLTRIGGRPVTAEMLQADIGAGAPTNADGTINLVHYAAWLLKETGRGD' A
#
# COMPACT_ATOMS: atom_id res chain seq x y z
N MET A 1 -12.49 -4.17 22.29
CA MET A 1 -11.65 -4.95 21.35
C MET A 1 -11.04 -3.95 20.40
N MET A 2 -10.00 -3.26 20.87
CA MET A 2 -9.27 -2.28 20.07
C MET A 2 -8.23 -3.07 19.29
N ALA A 3 -8.35 -3.09 17.96
CA ALA A 3 -7.29 -3.58 17.10
C ALA A 3 -6.04 -2.81 17.47
N GLU A 4 -5.04 -3.55 17.93
CA GLU A 4 -3.78 -3.03 18.41
C GLU A 4 -3.16 -2.20 17.28
N ASP A 5 -3.14 -0.90 17.53
CA ASP A 5 -2.26 0.09 16.95
C ASP A 5 -0.83 -0.46 16.91
N ARG A 6 -0.49 -1.23 15.87
CA ARG A 6 0.87 -1.66 15.61
C ARG A 6 1.58 -0.54 14.88
N GLU A 7 1.81 0.57 15.59
CA GLU A 7 2.89 1.48 15.23
C GLU A 7 4.22 0.73 15.42
N HIS A 8 4.87 0.38 14.33
CA HIS A 8 6.28 -0.01 14.32
C HIS A 8 7.07 0.94 13.42
N SER A 9 7.89 1.78 14.03
CA SER A 9 9.05 2.46 13.42
C SER A 9 9.97 2.94 14.55
N PRO A 10 11.31 3.04 14.42
CA PRO A 10 12.21 2.58 13.34
C PRO A 10 13.56 1.98 13.85
N THR A 11 13.89 0.74 13.48
CA THR A 11 15.28 0.18 13.51
C THR A 11 15.41 -0.92 12.45
N GLY A 12 15.17 -0.55 11.20
CA GLY A 12 15.20 -1.45 10.05
C GLY A 12 14.47 -0.76 8.91
N GLY A 13 15.11 -0.63 7.75
CA GLY A 13 14.52 0.08 6.61
C GLY A 13 13.17 -0.49 6.19
N LEU A 14 12.37 0.32 5.50
CA LEU A 14 11.12 -0.14 4.88
C LEU A 14 11.41 -1.33 3.97
N ASN A 15 10.65 -2.42 4.12
CA ASN A 15 10.73 -3.55 3.21
C ASN A 15 9.74 -3.36 2.05
N PRO A 16 10.19 -3.09 0.81
CA PRO A 16 9.29 -2.85 -0.32
C PRO A 16 8.42 -4.06 -0.68
N ASN A 17 8.78 -5.27 -0.22
CA ASN A 17 7.98 -6.48 -0.44
C ASN A 17 6.87 -6.68 0.59
N ALA A 18 6.90 -5.96 1.71
CA ALA A 18 5.96 -6.11 2.82
C ALA A 18 5.78 -4.77 3.56
N LEU A 19 5.06 -3.85 2.92
CA LEU A 19 4.71 -2.55 3.50
C LEU A 19 3.37 -2.62 4.21
N SER A 20 3.28 -2.05 5.42
CA SER A 20 1.96 -1.75 5.98
C SER A 20 1.22 -0.78 5.05
N VAL A 21 -0.11 -0.79 5.07
CA VAL A 21 -0.91 0.15 4.25
C VAL A 21 -0.58 1.61 4.59
N ALA A 22 -0.32 1.89 5.88
CA ALA A 22 0.09 3.21 6.33
C ALA A 22 1.47 3.61 5.78
N ASP A 23 2.45 2.71 5.80
CA ASP A 23 3.79 2.99 5.26
C ASP A 23 3.78 3.13 3.75
N ALA A 24 2.99 2.32 3.05
CA ALA A 24 2.78 2.44 1.62
C ALA A 24 2.17 3.81 1.27
N ALA A 25 1.12 4.24 1.97
CA ALA A 25 0.50 5.56 1.77
C ALA A 25 1.51 6.71 2.00
N ARG A 26 2.30 6.63 3.09
CA ARG A 26 3.36 7.61 3.39
C ARG A 26 4.45 7.63 2.33
N LEU A 27 4.91 6.46 1.88
CA LEU A 27 5.93 6.32 0.85
C LEU A 27 5.44 6.88 -0.49
N LEU A 28 4.25 6.46 -0.95
CA LEU A 28 3.65 6.89 -2.20
C LEU A 28 3.38 8.40 -2.21
N THR A 29 2.93 8.97 -1.09
CA THR A 29 2.76 10.43 -0.95
C THR A 29 4.08 11.17 -1.13
N ARG A 30 5.16 10.67 -0.51
CA ARG A 30 6.48 11.31 -0.55
C ARG A 30 7.10 11.25 -1.95
N ILE A 31 6.96 10.13 -2.67
CA ILE A 31 7.59 9.95 -3.99
C ILE A 31 6.73 10.47 -5.15
N GLY A 32 5.40 10.43 -5.02
CA GLY A 32 4.46 10.81 -6.08
C GLY A 32 4.10 12.29 -6.11
N GLY A 33 4.47 13.07 -5.08
CA GLY A 33 4.17 14.49 -4.97
C GLY A 33 2.67 14.82 -4.85
N ARG A 34 1.83 13.80 -4.64
CA ARG A 34 0.38 13.91 -4.44
C ARG A 34 -0.01 13.15 -3.18
N PRO A 35 -0.97 13.64 -2.39
CA PRO A 35 -1.43 12.92 -1.22
C PRO A 35 -2.05 11.58 -1.62
N VAL A 36 -1.54 10.52 -1.02
CA VAL A 36 -2.07 9.15 -1.09
C VAL A 36 -2.44 8.74 0.32
N THR A 37 -3.72 8.48 0.57
CA THR A 37 -4.22 8.12 1.91
C THR A 37 -4.34 6.60 2.07
N ALA A 38 -4.33 6.12 3.31
CA ALA A 38 -4.59 4.72 3.59
C ALA A 38 -5.97 4.27 3.07
N GLU A 39 -6.97 5.15 3.12
CA GLU A 39 -8.32 4.89 2.60
C GLU A 39 -8.32 4.64 1.08
N MET A 40 -7.51 5.38 0.32
CA MET A 40 -7.34 5.13 -1.12
C MET A 40 -6.76 3.74 -1.38
N LEU A 41 -5.73 3.34 -0.62
CA LEU A 41 -5.14 2.00 -0.74
C LEU A 41 -6.12 0.90 -0.31
N GLN A 42 -6.94 1.14 0.72
CA GLN A 42 -7.99 0.20 1.13
C GLN A 42 -9.08 0.07 0.05
N ALA A 43 -9.43 1.16 -0.64
CA ALA A 43 -10.35 1.10 -1.77
C ALA A 43 -9.77 0.26 -2.92
N ASP A 44 -8.49 0.42 -3.24
CA ASP A 44 -7.81 -0.40 -4.25
C ASP A 44 -7.78 -1.88 -3.86
N ILE A 45 -7.51 -2.20 -2.59
CA ILE A 45 -7.58 -3.57 -2.06
C ILE A 45 -9.00 -4.12 -2.21
N GLY A 46 -10.02 -3.32 -1.88
CA GLY A 46 -11.43 -3.67 -2.10
C GLY A 46 -11.78 -3.89 -3.58
N ALA A 47 -11.11 -3.18 -4.50
CA ALA A 47 -11.22 -3.37 -5.94
C ALA A 47 -10.43 -4.59 -6.46
N GLY A 48 -9.66 -5.25 -5.61
CA GLY A 48 -8.91 -6.46 -5.94
C GLY A 48 -7.40 -6.27 -6.11
N ALA A 49 -6.83 -5.19 -5.57
CA ALA A 49 -5.37 -5.04 -5.52
C ALA A 49 -4.73 -6.16 -4.69
N PRO A 50 -3.60 -6.73 -5.15
CA PRO A 50 -2.97 -7.86 -4.49
C PRO A 50 -2.35 -7.45 -3.15
N THR A 51 -2.64 -8.24 -2.11
CA THR A 51 -2.01 -8.14 -0.78
C THR A 51 -1.27 -9.44 -0.44
N ASN A 52 -0.27 -9.32 0.42
CA ASN A 52 0.39 -10.47 1.01
C ASN A 52 -0.56 -11.17 2.00
N ALA A 53 -0.26 -12.43 2.36
CA ALA A 53 -1.08 -13.22 3.27
C ALA A 53 -1.23 -12.60 4.68
N ASP A 54 -0.28 -11.75 5.08
CA ASP A 54 -0.28 -11.01 6.35
C ASP A 54 -0.99 -9.64 6.25
N GLY A 55 -1.56 -9.29 5.10
CA GLY A 55 -2.24 -8.03 4.84
C GLY A 55 -1.31 -6.86 4.47
N THR A 56 0.00 -7.10 4.34
CA THR A 56 0.94 -6.09 3.82
C THR A 56 0.88 -5.97 2.29
N ILE A 57 1.41 -4.88 1.76
CA ILE A 57 1.49 -4.60 0.33
C ILE A 57 2.90 -4.90 -0.16
N ASN A 58 2.98 -5.71 -1.21
CA ASN A 58 4.18 -5.78 -2.05
C ASN A 58 4.12 -4.67 -3.10
N LEU A 59 5.06 -3.72 -3.05
CA LEU A 59 5.04 -2.52 -3.88
C LEU A 59 5.09 -2.83 -5.39
N VAL A 60 5.84 -3.86 -5.79
CA VAL A 60 6.00 -4.24 -7.20
C VAL A 60 4.71 -4.85 -7.73
N HIS A 61 4.07 -5.75 -6.96
CA HIS A 61 2.80 -6.34 -7.34
C HIS A 61 1.68 -5.30 -7.40
N TYR A 62 1.65 -4.38 -6.44
CA TYR A 62 0.68 -3.29 -6.41
C TYR A 62 0.86 -2.34 -7.61
N ALA A 63 2.09 -1.96 -7.96
CA ALA A 63 2.37 -1.16 -9.15
C ALA A 63 1.95 -1.88 -10.45
N ALA A 64 2.20 -3.19 -10.56
CA ALA A 64 1.76 -3.98 -11.71
C ALA A 64 0.23 -4.04 -11.82
N TRP A 65 -0.48 -4.17 -10.70
CA TRP A 65 -1.94 -4.11 -10.67
C TRP A 65 -2.46 -2.71 -11.06
N LEU A 66 -1.86 -1.64 -10.54
CA LEU A 66 -2.23 -0.27 -10.91
C LEU A 66 -2.08 -0.03 -12.41
N LEU A 67 -0.96 -0.44 -13.01
CA LEU A 67 -0.73 -0.32 -14.45
C LEU A 67 -1.80 -1.07 -15.25
N LYS A 68 -2.14 -2.29 -14.83
CA LYS A 68 -3.22 -3.09 -15.44
C LYS A 68 -4.57 -2.37 -15.35
N GLU A 69 -4.88 -1.76 -14.21
CA GLU A 69 -6.17 -1.10 -14.00
C GLU A 69 -6.24 0.22 -14.79
N THR A 70 -5.17 1.02 -14.80
CA THR A 70 -5.10 2.24 -15.61
C THR A 70 -5.19 1.96 -17.12
N GLY A 71 -4.67 0.82 -17.59
CA GLY A 71 -4.78 0.40 -18.99
C GLY A 71 -6.11 -0.28 -19.35
N ARG A 72 -7.02 -0.44 -18.40
CA ARG A 72 -8.38 -0.96 -18.61
C ARG A 72 -9.41 0.18 -18.77
N GLY A 73 -8.97 1.43 -18.64
CA GLY A 73 -9.78 2.64 -18.71
C GLY A 73 -9.78 3.35 -20.08
N ASP A 74 -9.60 2.61 -21.16
CA ASP A 74 -9.79 3.04 -22.56
C ASP A 74 -10.95 2.26 -23.22
#